data_AF-A0A7C4U2J6-F1
#
_entry.id   AF-A0A7C4U2J6-F1
#
_cell.length_a   1.000
_cell.length_b   1.000
_cell.length_c   1.000
_cell.angle_alpha   90.00
_cell.angle_beta   90.00
_cell.angle_gamma   90.00
#
_symmetry.space_group_name_H-M   'P 1'
#
loop_
_entity.id
_entity.type
_entity.pdbx_description
1 polymer ?
#
loop_
_entity_poly.entity_id
_entity_poly.type
_entity_poly.pdbx_seq_one_letter_code
_entity_poly.pdbx_strand_id
1 'polypeptide(L)'
;EGLKLVPEIEAKMEEYHLFVDQHRILVLNYKIAMLYFGSGDYNTCIDYLQKIIHEKTDLRYDLQCYARVVHLLAHYELGNDMLMESLSKSVYRFMAKMANLTVVEEAMFKFLRQSFPMSPRQLKPEFEKFLQSIKHLEKNRFETRAFAYLDIISWVESKVYGKPMSVIIHEKYLQSRHK
;
A
#
# COMPACT_ATOMS: atom_id res chain seq x y z
N GLU A 1 18.28 0.45 2.99
CA GLU A 1 18.91 -0.37 4.04
C GLU A 1 18.06 -1.57 4.47
N GLY A 2 16.75 -1.40 4.71
CA GLY A 2 15.87 -2.49 5.15
C GLY A 2 15.83 -3.73 4.25
N LEU A 3 15.95 -3.58 2.92
CA LEU A 3 15.98 -4.71 1.98
C LEU A 3 17.12 -5.71 2.24
N LYS A 4 18.24 -5.26 2.84
CA LYS A 4 19.37 -6.14 3.18
C LYS A 4 19.02 -7.18 4.24
N LEU A 5 17.97 -6.93 5.03
CA LEU A 5 17.51 -7.83 6.09
C LEU A 5 16.54 -8.89 5.58
N VAL A 6 15.97 -8.72 4.38
CA VAL A 6 14.94 -9.62 3.85
C VAL A 6 15.40 -11.08 3.78
N PRO A 7 16.61 -11.41 3.26
CA PRO A 7 17.05 -12.81 3.20
C PRO A 7 17.17 -13.48 4.57
N GLU A 8 17.66 -12.74 5.58
CA GLU A 8 17.76 -13.23 6.96
C GLU A 8 16.36 -13.44 7.56
N ILE A 9 15.45 -12.50 7.33
CA ILE A 9 14.06 -12.60 7.79
C ILE A 9 13.37 -13.81 7.16
N GLU A 10 13.51 -14.05 5.86
CA GLU A 10 12.94 -15.23 5.19
C GLU A 10 13.51 -16.53 5.75
N ALA A 11 14.83 -16.62 5.95
CA ALA A 11 15.45 -17.80 6.56
C ALA A 11 14.91 -18.08 7.97
N LYS A 12 14.76 -17.03 8.78
CA LYS A 12 14.19 -17.10 10.14
C LYS A 12 12.70 -17.48 10.13
N MET A 13 11.94 -16.98 9.16
CA MET A 13 10.52 -17.32 9.00
C MET A 13 10.35 -18.81 8.70
N GLU A 14 11.20 -19.37 7.83
CA GLU A 14 11.20 -20.79 7.52
C GLU A 14 11.68 -21.64 8.70
N GLU A 15 12.76 -21.24 9.38
CA GLU A 15 13.29 -21.90 10.58
C GLU A 15 12.21 -22.05 11.67
N TYR A 16 11.41 -21.01 11.88
CA TYR A 16 10.41 -20.97 12.95
C TYR A 16 8.96 -21.17 12.49
N HIS A 17 8.70 -21.62 11.26
CA HIS A 17 7.34 -21.67 10.71
C HIS A 17 6.36 -22.52 11.54
N LEU A 18 6.85 -23.57 12.22
CA LEU A 18 6.03 -24.41 13.12
C LEU A 18 5.71 -23.74 14.47
N PHE A 19 6.46 -22.70 14.85
CA PHE A 19 6.34 -22.02 16.15
C PHE A 19 5.69 -20.63 16.03
N VAL A 20 5.50 -20.13 14.81
CA VAL A 20 4.95 -18.81 14.53
C VAL A 20 3.55 -18.99 13.94
N ASP A 21 2.57 -18.29 14.51
CA ASP A 21 1.22 -18.33 13.95
C ASP A 21 1.18 -17.75 12.52
N GLN A 22 0.27 -18.30 11.71
CA GLN A 22 0.15 -17.93 10.30
C GLN A 22 -0.14 -16.43 10.10
N HIS A 23 -0.86 -15.79 11.02
CA HIS A 23 -1.15 -14.36 10.93
C HIS A 23 0.13 -13.52 11.00
N ARG A 24 1.07 -13.85 11.89
CA ARG A 24 2.38 -13.18 11.96
C ARG A 24 3.20 -13.35 10.70
N ILE A 25 3.20 -14.54 10.10
CA ILE A 25 3.88 -14.81 8.82
C ILE A 25 3.35 -13.86 7.74
N LEU A 26 2.03 -13.68 7.67
CA LEU A 26 1.40 -12.79 6.68
C LEU A 26 1.68 -11.32 6.94
N VAL A 27 1.70 -10.90 8.22
CA VAL A 27 2.12 -9.54 8.59
C VAL A 27 3.57 -9.28 8.21
N LEU A 28 4.47 -10.26 8.36
CA LEU A 28 5.86 -10.15 7.90
C LEU A 28 5.94 -10.04 6.38
N ASN A 29 5.23 -10.90 5.64
CA ASN A 29 5.13 -10.79 4.18
C ASN A 29 4.63 -9.42 3.75
N TYR A 30 3.64 -8.85 4.46
CA TYR A 30 3.14 -7.50 4.16
C TYR A 30 4.20 -6.43 4.37
N LYS A 31 4.94 -6.49 5.49
CA LYS A 31 6.04 -5.55 5.75
C LYS A 31 7.14 -5.66 4.70
N ILE A 32 7.47 -6.87 4.26
CA ILE A 32 8.45 -7.08 3.18
C ILE A 32 7.92 -6.52 1.86
N ALA A 33 6.66 -6.76 1.51
CA ALA A 33 6.03 -6.16 0.34
C ALA A 33 6.13 -4.62 0.37
N MET A 34 5.87 -3.98 1.52
CA MET A 34 5.98 -2.53 1.66
C MET A 34 7.42 -2.01 1.50
N LEU A 35 8.44 -2.79 1.89
CA LEU A 35 9.84 -2.44 1.63
C LEU A 35 10.13 -2.42 0.12
N TYR A 36 9.69 -3.45 -0.60
CA TYR A 36 9.86 -3.52 -2.06
C TYR A 36 9.06 -2.43 -2.78
N PHE A 37 7.80 -2.21 -2.38
CA PHE A 37 6.96 -1.13 -2.90
C PHE A 37 7.63 0.25 -2.76
N GLY A 38 8.15 0.57 -1.57
CA GLY A 38 8.84 1.84 -1.32
C GLY A 38 10.15 1.99 -2.08
N SER A 39 10.81 0.87 -2.42
CA SER A 39 12.04 0.86 -3.22
C SER A 39 11.81 0.97 -4.74
N GLY A 40 10.57 0.75 -5.19
CA GLY A 40 10.22 0.73 -6.62
C GLY A 40 10.32 -0.65 -7.29
N ASP A 41 10.68 -1.70 -6.55
CA ASP A 41 10.62 -3.08 -7.04
C ASP A 41 9.20 -3.64 -6.90
N TYR A 42 8.34 -3.25 -7.83
CA TYR A 42 6.92 -3.59 -7.80
C TYR A 42 6.65 -5.06 -8.13
N ASN A 43 7.51 -5.72 -8.90
CA ASN A 43 7.35 -7.14 -9.22
C ASN A 43 7.52 -8.00 -7.96
N THR A 44 8.63 -7.82 -7.23
CA THR A 44 8.84 -8.56 -5.98
C THR A 44 7.81 -8.16 -4.92
N CYS A 45 7.39 -6.89 -4.86
CA CYS A 45 6.26 -6.48 -4.02
C CYS A 45 5.00 -7.33 -4.29
N ILE A 46 4.62 -7.50 -5.56
CA ILE A 46 3.46 -8.31 -5.96
C ILE A 46 3.61 -9.76 -5.50
N ASP A 47 4.78 -10.37 -5.64
CA ASP A 47 5.02 -11.76 -5.20
C ASP A 47 4.72 -11.93 -3.70
N TYR A 48 5.16 -11.00 -2.86
CA TYR A 48 4.86 -11.03 -1.43
C TYR A 48 3.39 -10.75 -1.10
N LEU A 49 2.74 -9.86 -1.86
CA LEU A 49 1.31 -9.58 -1.67
C LEU A 49 0.43 -10.77 -2.06
N GLN A 50 0.81 -11.52 -3.08
CA GLN A 50 0.08 -12.72 -3.52
C GLN A 50 0.10 -13.82 -2.46
N LYS A 51 1.19 -13.96 -1.70
CA LYS A 51 1.26 -14.86 -0.52
C LYS A 51 0.17 -14.55 0.51
N ILE A 52 -0.27 -13.28 0.59
CA ILE A 52 -1.35 -12.86 1.50
C ILE A 52 -2.71 -13.04 0.84
N ILE A 53 -2.86 -12.57 -0.40
CA ILE A 53 -4.15 -12.49 -1.11
C ILE A 53 -4.74 -13.88 -1.38
N HIS A 54 -3.90 -14.89 -1.63
CA HIS A 54 -4.32 -16.26 -1.92
C HIS A 54 -4.57 -17.13 -0.69
N GLU A 55 -4.24 -16.62 0.49
CA GLU A 55 -4.34 -17.37 1.73
C GLU A 55 -5.81 -17.47 2.21
N LYS A 56 -6.25 -18.68 2.59
CA LYS A 56 -7.67 -19.02 2.87
C LYS A 56 -7.99 -19.03 4.36
N THR A 57 -7.60 -18.00 5.10
CA THR A 57 -7.87 -17.90 6.55
C THR A 57 -8.82 -16.75 6.88
N ASP A 58 -9.54 -16.89 8.01
CA ASP A 58 -10.32 -15.86 8.72
C ASP A 58 -9.43 -14.73 9.29
N LEU A 59 -8.48 -14.27 8.48
CA LEU A 59 -7.56 -13.20 8.82
C LEU A 59 -8.31 -11.92 9.15
N ARG A 60 -7.61 -11.06 9.89
CA ARG A 60 -8.04 -9.67 10.05
C ARG A 60 -8.30 -9.06 8.68
N TYR A 61 -9.57 -8.72 8.45
CA TYR A 61 -10.10 -8.26 7.17
C TYR A 61 -9.28 -7.09 6.58
N ASP A 62 -8.79 -6.21 7.46
CA ASP A 62 -7.97 -5.05 7.11
C ASP A 62 -6.69 -5.45 6.33
N LEU A 63 -5.92 -6.43 6.81
CA LEU A 63 -4.65 -6.83 6.17
C LEU A 63 -4.90 -7.29 4.73
N GLN A 64 -5.95 -8.08 4.52
CA GLN A 64 -6.37 -8.56 3.21
C GLN A 64 -6.87 -7.43 2.30
N CYS A 65 -7.53 -6.41 2.86
CA CYS A 65 -7.94 -5.21 2.12
C CYS A 65 -6.73 -4.40 1.65
N TYR A 66 -5.81 -4.08 2.56
CA TYR A 66 -4.64 -3.29 2.23
C TYR A 66 -3.67 -4.03 1.30
N ALA A 67 -3.49 -5.34 1.46
CA ALA A 67 -2.68 -6.12 0.53
C ALA A 67 -3.22 -6.01 -0.91
N ARG A 68 -4.55 -6.08 -1.09
CA ARG A 68 -5.20 -5.91 -2.39
C ARG A 68 -5.08 -4.49 -2.94
N VAL A 69 -5.16 -3.46 -2.10
CA VAL A 69 -4.92 -2.08 -2.52
C VAL A 69 -3.49 -1.91 -3.00
N VAL A 70 -2.49 -2.31 -2.20
CA VAL A 70 -1.08 -2.18 -2.59
C VAL A 70 -0.78 -3.00 -3.84
N HIS A 71 -1.42 -4.15 -4.02
CA HIS A 71 -1.29 -4.97 -5.23
C HIS A 71 -1.82 -4.21 -6.47
N LEU A 72 -2.97 -3.55 -6.35
CA LEU A 72 -3.49 -2.67 -7.41
C LEU A 72 -2.54 -1.49 -7.69
N LEU A 73 -2.01 -0.85 -6.64
CA LEU A 73 -1.05 0.24 -6.80
C LEU A 73 0.25 -0.23 -7.47
N ALA A 74 0.77 -1.40 -7.10
CA ALA A 74 1.99 -1.95 -7.71
C ALA A 74 1.79 -2.25 -9.20
N HIS A 75 0.62 -2.77 -9.60
CA HIS A 75 0.28 -2.94 -11.01
C HIS A 75 0.13 -1.62 -11.76
N TYR A 76 -0.43 -0.60 -11.12
CA TYR A 76 -0.47 0.75 -11.68
C TYR A 76 0.94 1.29 -11.95
N GLU A 77 1.86 1.10 -11.01
CA GLU A 77 3.25 1.53 -11.16
C GLU A 77 4.00 0.82 -12.30
N LEU A 78 3.65 -0.44 -12.55
CA LEU A 78 4.19 -1.22 -13.67
C LEU A 78 3.55 -0.84 -15.02
N GLY A 79 2.49 -0.02 -15.04
CA GLY A 79 1.76 0.31 -16.27
C GLY A 79 0.92 -0.86 -16.81
N ASN A 80 0.46 -1.77 -15.93
CA ASN A 80 -0.31 -2.95 -16.32
C ASN A 80 -1.79 -2.62 -16.63
N ASP A 81 -2.04 -1.70 -17.56
CA ASP A 81 -3.35 -1.11 -17.85
C ASP A 81 -4.44 -2.16 -18.15
N MET A 82 -4.09 -3.25 -18.84
CA MET A 82 -5.02 -4.33 -19.17
C MET A 82 -5.62 -5.03 -17.94
N LEU A 83 -4.90 -5.04 -16.81
CA LEU A 83 -5.35 -5.67 -15.57
C LEU A 83 -6.06 -4.68 -14.64
N MET A 84 -5.89 -3.37 -14.85
CA MET A 84 -6.33 -2.35 -13.92
C MET A 84 -7.84 -2.35 -13.70
N GLU A 85 -8.64 -2.52 -14.75
CA GLU A 85 -10.10 -2.51 -14.63
C GLU A 85 -10.62 -3.69 -13.79
N SER A 86 -10.16 -4.89 -14.09
CA SER A 86 -10.60 -6.13 -13.42
C SER A 86 -10.11 -6.18 -11.97
N LEU A 87 -8.86 -5.79 -11.72
CA LEU A 87 -8.28 -5.67 -10.39
C LEU A 87 -9.04 -4.62 -9.57
N SER A 88 -9.25 -3.42 -10.11
CA SER A 88 -9.99 -2.35 -9.40
C SER A 88 -11.37 -2.83 -8.95
N LYS A 89 -12.14 -3.46 -9.83
CA LYS A 89 -13.46 -4.04 -9.49
C LYS A 89 -13.36 -5.07 -8.37
N SER A 90 -12.33 -5.92 -8.39
CA SER A 90 -12.09 -6.93 -7.35
C SER A 90 -11.75 -6.29 -6.01
N VAL A 91 -10.85 -5.31 -6.00
CA VAL A 91 -10.48 -4.54 -4.80
C VAL A 91 -11.74 -3.88 -4.22
N TYR A 92 -12.53 -3.14 -5.00
CA TYR A 92 -13.74 -2.48 -4.48
C TYR A 92 -14.73 -3.45 -3.83
N ARG A 93 -14.99 -4.61 -4.45
CA ARG A 93 -15.90 -5.61 -3.87
C ARG A 93 -15.39 -6.15 -2.53
N PHE A 94 -14.07 -6.26 -2.38
CA PHE A 94 -13.47 -6.68 -1.12
C PHE A 94 -13.59 -5.54 -0.10
N MET A 95 -13.13 -4.35 -0.43
CA MET A 95 -13.15 -3.21 0.50
C MET A 95 -14.57 -2.82 0.96
N ALA A 96 -15.59 -3.02 0.12
CA ALA A 96 -16.98 -2.78 0.50
C ALA A 96 -17.48 -3.63 1.67
N LYS A 97 -16.80 -4.74 2.02
CA LYS A 97 -17.14 -5.55 3.20
C LYS A 97 -16.39 -5.11 4.47
N MET A 98 -15.48 -4.14 4.35
CA MET A 98 -14.72 -3.62 5.49
C MET A 98 -15.64 -2.74 6.33
N ALA A 99 -15.85 -3.15 7.58
CA ALA A 99 -16.65 -2.37 8.52
C ALA A 99 -15.87 -1.14 9.01
N ASN A 100 -16.60 -0.04 9.21
CA ASN A 100 -16.08 1.20 9.79
C ASN A 100 -14.89 1.80 9.03
N LEU A 101 -15.10 2.22 7.79
CA LEU A 101 -14.06 2.88 7.01
C LEU A 101 -13.63 4.20 7.67
N THR A 102 -12.34 4.49 7.62
CA THR A 102 -11.80 5.80 8.00
C THR A 102 -12.00 6.82 6.87
N VAL A 103 -11.88 8.11 7.16
CA VAL A 103 -12.06 9.16 6.14
C VAL A 103 -10.99 9.03 5.06
N VAL A 104 -9.76 8.66 5.43
CA VAL A 104 -8.65 8.41 4.50
C VAL A 104 -8.96 7.21 3.61
N GLU A 105 -9.52 6.13 4.15
CA GLU A 105 -9.93 4.95 3.37
C GLU A 105 -11.04 5.29 2.37
N GLU A 106 -12.08 6.01 2.80
CA GLU A 106 -13.16 6.45 1.91
C GLU A 106 -12.64 7.35 0.78
N ALA A 107 -11.79 8.33 1.12
CA ALA A 107 -11.16 9.22 0.15
C ALA A 107 -10.29 8.42 -0.84
N MET A 108 -9.52 7.46 -0.34
CA MET A 108 -8.70 6.58 -1.16
C MET A 108 -9.58 5.78 -2.13
N PHE A 109 -10.68 5.18 -1.69
CA PHE A 109 -11.50 4.35 -2.58
C PHE A 109 -12.19 5.18 -3.64
N LYS A 110 -12.66 6.37 -3.26
CA LYS A 110 -13.23 7.34 -4.20
C LYS A 110 -12.20 7.72 -5.26
N PHE A 111 -10.97 8.03 -4.85
CA PHE A 111 -9.87 8.34 -5.77
C PHE A 111 -9.58 7.17 -6.72
N LEU A 112 -9.32 5.97 -6.20
CA LEU A 112 -9.01 4.80 -7.04
C LEU A 112 -10.14 4.55 -8.07
N ARG A 113 -11.41 4.70 -7.64
CA ARG A 113 -12.57 4.42 -8.50
C ARG A 113 -12.70 5.42 -9.64
N GLN A 114 -12.36 6.67 -9.38
CA GLN A 114 -12.49 7.76 -10.34
C GLN A 114 -11.27 7.84 -11.27
N SER A 115 -10.07 7.64 -10.73
CA SER A 115 -8.83 7.99 -11.41
C SER A 115 -8.30 6.91 -12.34
N PHE A 116 -8.36 5.62 -11.99
CA PHE A 116 -7.76 4.58 -12.85
C PHE A 116 -8.36 4.40 -14.25
N PRO A 117 -9.62 4.76 -14.52
CA PRO A 117 -10.14 4.81 -15.90
C PRO A 117 -9.62 6.02 -16.72
N MET A 118 -8.95 6.99 -16.10
CA MET A 118 -8.55 8.25 -16.75
C MET A 118 -7.21 8.13 -17.48
N SER A 119 -7.01 9.00 -18.48
CA SER A 119 -5.71 9.10 -19.17
C SER A 119 -4.62 9.71 -18.25
N PRO A 120 -3.32 9.42 -18.49
CA PRO A 120 -2.23 9.96 -17.68
C PRO A 120 -2.22 11.48 -17.53
N ARG A 121 -2.66 12.22 -18.55
CA ARG A 121 -2.76 13.70 -18.52
C ARG A 121 -3.83 14.19 -17.53
N GLN A 122 -4.89 13.42 -17.31
CA GLN A 122 -5.97 13.75 -16.40
C GLN A 122 -5.68 13.33 -14.96
N LEU A 123 -4.72 12.41 -14.75
CA LEU A 123 -4.42 11.86 -13.43
C LEU A 123 -3.75 12.85 -12.48
N LYS A 124 -2.85 13.71 -12.98
CA LYS A 124 -2.09 14.62 -12.11
C LYS A 124 -2.98 15.56 -11.28
N PRO A 125 -3.98 16.26 -11.86
CA PRO A 125 -4.94 17.05 -11.08
C PRO A 125 -5.72 16.22 -10.04
N GLU A 126 -6.04 14.95 -10.34
CA GLU A 126 -6.75 14.09 -9.39
C GLU A 126 -5.86 13.65 -8.23
N PHE A 127 -4.57 13.41 -8.47
CA PHE A 127 -3.60 13.18 -7.39
C PHE A 127 -3.45 14.42 -6.48
N GLU A 128 -3.42 15.62 -7.04
CA GLU A 128 -3.36 16.86 -6.26
C GLU A 128 -4.61 17.05 -5.38
N LYS A 129 -5.80 16.84 -5.95
CA LYS A 129 -7.07 16.87 -5.20
C LYS A 129 -7.09 15.82 -4.09
N PHE A 130 -6.65 14.60 -4.39
CA PHE A 130 -6.61 13.52 -3.41
C PHE A 130 -5.60 13.81 -2.29
N LEU A 131 -4.42 14.34 -2.62
CA LEU A 131 -3.43 14.74 -1.62
C LEU A 131 -4.00 15.78 -0.65
N GLN A 132 -4.68 16.81 -1.18
CA GLN A 132 -5.31 17.85 -0.36
C GLN A 132 -6.38 17.28 0.58
N SER A 133 -7.15 16.28 0.13
CA SER A 133 -8.22 15.69 0.93
C SER A 133 -7.72 14.80 2.08
N ILE A 134 -6.50 14.26 2.01
CA ILE A 134 -5.97 13.35 3.06
C ILE A 134 -4.79 13.92 3.86
N LYS A 135 -4.03 14.89 3.34
CA LYS A 135 -2.78 15.34 3.98
C LYS A 135 -3.00 15.97 5.34
N HIS A 136 -4.10 16.69 5.53
CA HIS A 136 -4.45 17.30 6.82
C HIS A 136 -4.86 16.27 7.89
N LEU A 137 -5.10 15.01 7.49
CA LEU A 137 -5.52 13.91 8.37
C LEU A 137 -4.34 13.10 8.94
N GLU A 138 -3.10 13.35 8.50
CA GLU A 138 -1.90 12.59 8.90
C GLU A 138 -1.71 12.48 10.42
N LYS A 139 -2.09 13.53 11.17
CA LYS A 139 -1.98 13.57 12.64
C LYS A 139 -3.28 13.21 13.37
N ASN A 140 -4.31 12.80 12.65
CA ASN A 140 -5.60 12.45 13.23
C ASN A 140 -5.57 11.03 13.80
N ARG A 141 -5.78 10.90 15.12
CA ARG A 141 -5.80 9.60 15.81
C ARG A 141 -6.83 8.61 15.27
N PHE A 142 -7.93 9.10 14.68
CA PHE A 142 -8.98 8.25 14.10
C PHE A 142 -8.57 7.62 12.75
N GLU A 143 -7.53 8.15 12.12
CA GLU A 143 -7.04 7.73 10.81
C GLU A 143 -5.79 6.84 10.91
N THR A 144 -5.30 6.61 12.13
CA THR A 144 -4.07 5.84 12.43
C THR A 144 -4.05 4.48 11.74
N ARG A 145 -5.20 3.80 11.64
CA ARG A 145 -5.29 2.48 10.97
C ARG A 145 -4.83 2.57 9.52
N ALA A 146 -5.29 3.58 8.77
CA ALA A 146 -4.97 3.68 7.35
C ALA A 146 -3.47 3.88 7.12
N PHE A 147 -2.87 4.79 7.89
CA PHE A 147 -1.44 5.09 7.78
C PHE A 147 -0.54 3.97 8.34
N ALA A 148 -1.05 3.12 9.24
CA ALA A 148 -0.30 1.96 9.74
C ALA A 148 -0.11 0.88 8.68
N TYR A 149 -1.04 0.74 7.73
CA TYR A 149 -0.92 -0.21 6.64
C TYR A 149 -0.22 0.41 5.42
N LEU A 150 -0.60 1.63 5.03
CA LEU A 150 -0.10 2.25 3.81
C LEU A 150 0.25 3.71 4.03
N ASP A 151 1.50 4.07 3.77
CA ASP A 151 1.93 5.48 3.64
C ASP A 151 1.44 6.06 2.30
N ILE A 152 0.12 6.18 2.20
CA ILE A 152 -0.58 6.65 1.01
C ILE A 152 -0.20 8.10 0.70
N ILE A 153 0.12 8.91 1.71
CA ILE A 153 0.54 10.30 1.51
C ILE A 153 1.87 10.34 0.76
N SER A 154 2.89 9.61 1.21
CA SER A 154 4.19 9.59 0.51
C SER A 154 4.07 9.04 -0.91
N TRP A 155 3.17 8.08 -1.13
CA TRP A 155 2.90 7.57 -2.48
C TRP A 155 2.24 8.62 -3.38
N VAL A 156 1.22 9.34 -2.91
CA VAL A 156 0.56 10.40 -3.69
C VAL A 156 1.51 11.57 -3.94
N GLU A 157 2.29 11.99 -2.94
CA GLU A 157 3.31 13.05 -3.09
C GLU A 157 4.34 12.68 -4.16
N SER A 158 4.75 11.40 -4.21
CA SER A 158 5.60 10.87 -5.27
C SER A 158 5.01 11.12 -6.66
N LYS A 159 3.69 10.94 -6.83
CA LYS A 159 2.99 11.20 -8.10
C LYS A 159 2.85 12.69 -8.41
N VAL A 160 2.48 13.49 -7.43
CA VAL A 160 2.31 14.95 -7.60
C VAL A 160 3.64 15.62 -7.95
N TYR A 161 4.71 15.25 -7.25
CA TYR A 161 6.03 15.87 -7.38
C TYR A 161 6.93 15.20 -8.42
N GLY A 162 6.53 14.06 -8.99
CA GLY A 162 7.34 13.33 -9.97
C GLY A 162 8.65 12.80 -9.38
N LYS A 163 8.63 12.38 -8.11
CA LYS A 163 9.79 11.82 -7.41
C LYS A 163 9.53 10.37 -7.00
N PRO A 164 10.57 9.52 -6.92
CA PRO A 164 10.43 8.20 -6.31
C PRO A 164 9.94 8.32 -4.85
N MET A 165 9.08 7.39 -4.43
CA MET A 165 8.54 7.37 -3.05
C MET A 165 9.64 7.29 -2.00
N SER A 166 10.72 6.54 -2.26
CA SER A 166 11.89 6.47 -1.39
C SER A 166 12.53 7.83 -1.12
N VAL A 167 12.57 8.71 -2.12
CA VAL A 167 13.09 10.08 -1.98
C VAL A 167 12.16 10.91 -1.09
N ILE A 168 10.85 10.82 -1.29
CA ILE A 168 9.85 11.50 -0.45
C ILE A 168 9.98 11.09 1.02
N ILE A 169 10.07 9.78 1.29
CA ILE A 169 10.23 9.25 2.64
C ILE A 169 11.53 9.74 3.28
N HIS A 170 12.63 9.73 2.52
CA HIS A 170 13.93 10.21 3.01
C HIS A 170 13.90 11.71 3.33
N GLU A 171 13.32 12.54 2.47
CA GLU A 171 13.15 13.98 2.68
C GLU A 171 12.33 14.25 3.97
N LYS A 172 11.23 13.51 4.19
CA LYS A 172 10.42 13.60 5.42
C LYS A 172 11.22 13.23 6.67
N TYR A 173 12.01 12.17 6.60
CA TYR A 173 12.87 11.72 7.71
C TYR A 173 13.92 12.78 8.07
N LEU A 174 14.55 13.41 7.08
CA LEU A 174 15.51 14.49 7.34
C LEU A 174 14.82 15.69 8.00
N GLN A 175 13.63 16.08 7.52
CA GLN A 175 12.87 17.19 8.09
C GLN A 175 12.37 16.92 9.52
N SER A 176 12.01 15.68 9.85
CA SER A 176 11.56 15.32 11.20
C SER A 176 12.69 15.31 12.23
N ARG A 177 13.93 15.03 11.81
CA ARG A 177 15.13 15.14 12.69
C ARG A 177 15.52 16.57 13.03
N HIS A 178 15.05 17.54 12.25
CA HIS A 178 15.30 18.96 12.47
C HIS A 178 14.16 19.66 13.23
N LYS A 179 13.14 18.92 13.69
CA LYS A 179 12.06 19.39 14.57
C LYS A 179 12.18 18.77 15.95
#